data_AF-A0A0R3QFY0-F1
#
_entry.id   AF-A0A0R3QFY0-F1
#
_cell.length_a   1.000
_cell.length_b   1.000
_cell.length_c   1.000
_cell.angle_alpha   90.00
_cell.angle_beta   90.00
_cell.angle_gamma   90.00
#
_symmetry.space_group_name_H-M   'P 1'
#
loop_
_entity.id
_entity.type
_entity.pdbx_description
1 polymer ?
#
loop_
_entity_poly.entity_id
_entity_poly.type
_entity_poly.pdbx_seq_one_letter_code
_entity_poly.pdbx_strand_id
1 'polypeptide(L)'
;MLWDLNEGKHLYTLGGNDVINALAFSPNRYWLCAAVGPVVKIWDLEDKKPVDELKLDVMGGAKSAPPQCISLAWSADGQTLYAGYTDNVIRIWQVSVAQIRS
;
A
#
# COMPACT_ATOMS: atom_id res chain seq x y z
N MET A 1 -11.26 6.09 -5.63
CA MET A 1 -11.49 7.56 -5.72
C MET A 1 -11.34 8.14 -4.33
N LEU A 2 -10.75 9.33 -4.21
CA LEU A 2 -10.63 10.07 -2.96
C LEU A 2 -11.56 11.28 -2.99
N TRP A 3 -12.25 11.52 -1.89
CA TRP A 3 -13.26 12.58 -1.74
C TRP A 3 -12.98 13.38 -0.49
N ASP A 4 -13.23 14.68 -0.57
CA ASP A 4 -13.35 15.54 0.59
C ASP A 4 -14.81 15.46 1.07
N LEU A 5 -15.03 14.95 2.27
CA LEU A 5 -16.37 14.80 2.82
C LEU A 5 -16.94 16.09 3.42
N ASN A 6 -16.08 17.06 3.77
CA ASN A 6 -16.53 18.35 4.29
C ASN A 6 -17.07 19.22 3.15
N GLU A 7 -16.36 19.25 2.03
CA GLU A 7 -16.75 20.02 0.85
C GLU A 7 -17.59 19.22 -0.16
N GLY A 8 -17.67 17.89 0.00
CA GLY A 8 -18.40 17.01 -0.92
C GLY A 8 -17.77 16.93 -2.32
N LYS A 9 -16.49 17.31 -2.47
CA LYS A 9 -15.82 17.39 -3.76
C LYS A 9 -14.95 16.17 -4.04
N HIS A 10 -14.90 15.79 -5.31
CA HIS A 10 -13.91 14.83 -5.79
C HIS A 10 -12.52 15.43 -5.69
N LEU A 11 -11.60 14.70 -5.05
CA LEU A 11 -10.20 15.11 -4.97
C LEU A 11 -9.40 14.46 -6.10
N TYR A 12 -9.26 13.13 -6.07
CA TYR A 12 -8.39 12.40 -6.99
C TYR A 12 -8.93 11.03 -7.36
N THR A 13 -8.51 10.56 -8.53
CA THR A 13 -8.61 9.16 -8.92
C THR A 13 -7.21 8.57 -8.98
N LEU A 14 -6.92 7.63 -8.08
CA LEU A 14 -5.66 6.89 -8.03
C LEU A 14 -5.81 5.59 -8.81
N GLY A 15 -4.93 5.37 -9.78
CA GLY A 15 -4.97 4.20 -10.66
C GLY A 15 -4.41 2.94 -10.00
N GLY A 16 -5.28 1.95 -9.77
CA GLY A 16 -4.88 0.55 -9.61
C GLY A 16 -4.88 -0.12 -10.98
N ASN A 17 -3.74 -0.65 -11.42
CA ASN A 17 -3.64 -1.36 -12.71
C ASN A 17 -4.13 -2.81 -12.62
N ASP A 18 -4.83 -3.16 -11.54
CA ASP A 18 -5.34 -4.48 -11.20
C ASP A 18 -6.48 -4.34 -10.17
N VAL A 19 -7.07 -5.47 -9.77
CA VAL A 19 -8.10 -5.55 -8.74
C VAL A 19 -7.58 -4.96 -7.42
N ILE A 20 -8.36 -4.04 -6.84
CA ILE A 20 -8.07 -3.44 -5.55
C ILE A 20 -8.86 -4.19 -4.48
N ASN A 21 -8.17 -4.97 -3.66
CA ASN A 21 -8.83 -5.79 -2.62
C ASN A 21 -8.98 -5.05 -1.29
N ALA A 22 -8.06 -4.16 -0.96
CA ALA A 22 -8.03 -3.45 0.32
C ALA A 22 -7.36 -2.07 0.19
N LEU A 23 -7.74 -1.17 1.09
CA LEU A 23 -7.18 0.18 1.23
C LEU A 23 -6.89 0.46 2.71
N ALA A 24 -5.79 1.15 3.01
CA ALA A 24 -5.45 1.57 4.37
C ALA A 24 -4.74 2.92 4.38
N PHE A 25 -5.24 3.86 5.19
CA PHE A 25 -4.54 5.12 5.45
C PHE A 25 -3.45 4.92 6.49
N SER A 26 -2.28 5.53 6.26
CA SER A 26 -1.25 5.58 7.29
C SER A 26 -1.71 6.50 8.44
N PRO A 27 -1.50 6.11 9.71
CA PRO A 27 -1.92 6.93 10.85
C PRO A 27 -0.96 8.09 11.16
N ASN A 28 0.29 8.04 10.69
CA ASN A 28 1.31 9.05 11.00
C ASN A 28 1.77 9.87 9.77
N ARG A 29 1.43 9.43 8.57
CA ARG A 29 1.78 10.07 7.30
C ARG A 29 0.51 10.25 6.48
N TYR A 30 0.48 11.28 5.65
CA TYR A 30 -0.65 11.51 4.75
C TYR A 30 -0.58 10.58 3.52
N TRP A 31 -0.51 9.27 3.79
CA TRP A 31 -0.34 8.23 2.79
C TRP A 31 -1.58 7.35 2.68
N LEU A 32 -1.84 6.88 1.45
CA LEU A 32 -2.78 5.81 1.18
C LEU A 32 -2.03 4.59 0.65
N CYS A 33 -2.28 3.43 1.25
CA CYS A 33 -1.85 2.14 0.72
C CYS A 33 -3.03 1.42 0.07
N ALA A 34 -2.80 0.82 -1.09
CA ALA A 34 -3.78 -0.06 -1.75
C ALA A 34 -3.16 -1.41 -2.08
N ALA A 35 -3.89 -2.48 -1.77
CA ALA A 35 -3.60 -3.83 -2.21
C ALA A 35 -4.12 -3.99 -3.64
N VAL A 36 -3.21 -3.94 -4.61
CA VAL A 36 -3.52 -3.96 -6.06
C VAL A 36 -2.96 -5.25 -6.63
N GLY A 37 -3.80 -6.27 -6.75
CA GLY A 37 -3.38 -7.62 -7.13
C GLY A 37 -2.28 -8.17 -6.20
N PRO A 38 -1.10 -8.57 -6.72
CA PRO A 38 0.01 -9.07 -5.90
C PRO A 38 0.88 -7.96 -5.26
N VAL A 39 0.67 -6.68 -5.62
CA VAL A 39 1.49 -5.56 -5.15
C VAL A 39 0.74 -4.68 -4.16
N VAL A 40 1.49 -3.96 -3.32
CA VAL A 40 0.93 -2.87 -2.51
C VAL A 40 1.46 -1.55 -3.03
N LYS A 41 0.58 -0.70 -3.53
CA LYS A 41 0.92 0.64 -4.00
C LYS A 41 0.75 1.65 -2.87
N ILE A 42 1.67 2.61 -2.77
CA ILE A 42 1.66 3.66 -1.77
C ILE A 42 1.65 5.01 -2.47
N TRP A 43 0.72 5.88 -2.07
CA TRP A 43 0.66 7.25 -2.56
C TRP A 43 0.82 8.24 -1.42
N ASP A 44 1.60 9.29 -1.67
CA ASP A 44 1.60 10.49 -0.87
C ASP A 44 0.44 11.37 -1.35
N LEU A 45 -0.49 11.67 -0.45
CA LEU A 45 -1.68 12.45 -0.76
C LEU A 45 -1.42 13.96 -0.69
N GLU A 46 -0.33 14.38 -0.06
CA GLU A 46 0.12 15.78 -0.03
C GLU A 46 0.67 16.16 -1.41
N ASP A 47 1.67 15.40 -1.86
CA ASP A 47 2.35 15.61 -3.15
C ASP A 47 1.62 14.99 -4.34
N LYS A 48 0.58 14.18 -4.07
CA LYS A 48 -0.27 13.48 -5.07
C LYS A 48 0.53 12.56 -5.98
N LYS A 49 1.58 11.94 -5.45
CA LYS A 49 2.53 11.10 -6.21
C LYS A 49 2.60 9.70 -5.63
N PRO A 50 2.87 8.67 -6.47
CA PRO A 50 3.25 7.37 -5.96
C PRO A 50 4.58 7.50 -5.21
N VAL A 51 4.62 6.97 -3.99
CA VAL A 51 5.83 6.92 -3.15
C VAL A 51 6.60 5.65 -3.47
N ASP A 52 5.90 4.53 -3.48
CA ASP A 52 6.51 3.22 -3.65
C ASP A 52 5.49 2.18 -4.14
N GLU A 53 6.02 1.08 -4.67
CA GLU A 53 5.28 -0.11 -5.04
C GLU A 53 5.97 -1.32 -4.43
N LEU A 54 5.39 -1.85 -3.36
CA LEU A 54 5.89 -3.01 -2.65
C LEU A 54 5.57 -4.27 -3.46
N LYS A 55 6.61 -4.83 -4.06
CA LYS A 55 6.53 -6.06 -4.86
C LYS A 55 7.04 -7.25 -4.07
N LEU A 56 6.46 -8.40 -4.39
CA LEU A 56 6.98 -9.67 -3.91
C LEU A 56 8.13 -10.12 -4.80
N ASP A 57 9.27 -10.40 -4.17
CA ASP A 57 10.39 -11.06 -4.84
C ASP A 57 10.10 -12.56 -4.88
N VAL A 58 9.22 -12.98 -5.80
CA VAL A 58 8.83 -14.38 -5.93
C VAL A 58 9.94 -15.14 -6.64
N MET A 59 10.93 -15.62 -5.88
CA MET A 59 11.86 -16.65 -6.34
C MET A 59 11.15 -18.01 -6.38
N GLY A 60 10.25 -18.21 -7.35
CA GLY A 60 9.46 -19.43 -7.47
C GLY A 60 8.95 -19.62 -8.90
N GLY A 61 9.39 -20.70 -9.55
CA GLY A 61 9.33 -20.89 -10.99
C GLY A 61 7.97 -20.66 -11.67
N ALA A 62 8.00 -19.79 -12.68
CA ALA A 62 7.20 -19.62 -13.92
C ALA A 62 5.83 -20.28 -14.16
N LYS A 63 5.15 -20.94 -13.21
CA LYS A 63 3.93 -21.74 -13.48
C LYS A 63 2.74 -21.48 -12.56
N SER A 64 2.87 -20.69 -11.50
CA SER A 64 1.76 -20.31 -10.62
C SER A 64 1.51 -18.80 -10.66
N ALA A 65 0.24 -18.39 -10.60
CA ALA A 65 -0.10 -16.99 -10.38
C ALA A 65 0.52 -16.50 -9.06
N PRO A 66 1.00 -15.25 -8.98
CA PRO A 66 1.57 -14.70 -7.75
C PRO A 66 0.48 -14.61 -6.68
N PRO A 67 0.83 -14.75 -5.38
CA PRO A 67 -0.15 -14.61 -4.31
C PRO A 67 -0.69 -13.17 -4.29
N GLN A 68 -1.99 -13.05 -4.04
CA GLN A 68 -2.69 -11.77 -4.08
C GLN A 68 -2.72 -11.15 -2.69
N CYS A 69 -2.52 -9.84 -2.61
CA CYS A 69 -2.71 -9.09 -1.37
C CYS A 69 -4.20 -8.84 -1.18
N ILE A 70 -4.75 -9.29 -0.04
CA ILE A 70 -6.20 -9.23 0.22
C ILE A 70 -6.56 -8.41 1.47
N SER A 71 -5.58 -8.07 2.31
CA SER A 71 -5.80 -7.24 3.49
C SER A 71 -4.58 -6.37 3.79
N LEU A 72 -4.83 -5.20 4.38
CA LEU A 72 -3.82 -4.26 4.83
C LEU A 72 -4.17 -3.75 6.22
N ALA A 73 -3.17 -3.61 7.08
CA ALA A 73 -3.31 -2.98 8.39
C ALA A 73 -2.01 -2.24 8.77
N TRP A 74 -2.16 -1.03 9.28
CA TRP A 74 -1.05 -0.29 9.87
C TRP A 74 -0.94 -0.58 11.37
N SER A 75 0.29 -0.59 11.88
CA SER A 75 0.53 -0.41 13.31
C SER A 75 0.02 0.95 13.76
N ALA A 76 -0.41 1.06 15.02
CA ALA A 76 -0.95 2.31 15.56
C ALA A 76 0.06 3.48 15.51
N ASP A 77 1.36 3.17 15.61
CA ASP A 77 2.44 4.17 15.48
C ASP A 77 2.77 4.54 14.02
N GLY A 78 2.15 3.86 13.04
CA GLY A 78 2.33 4.05 11.60
C GLY A 78 3.71 3.68 11.07
N GLN A 79 4.51 2.93 11.84
CA GLN A 79 5.85 2.54 11.40
C GLN A 79 5.87 1.21 10.65
N THR A 80 4.82 0.39 10.79
CA THR A 80 4.76 -0.95 10.22
C THR A 80 3.46 -1.16 9.45
N LEU A 81 3.58 -1.62 8.21
CA LEU A 81 2.47 -2.06 7.39
C LEU A 81 2.45 -3.59 7.33
N TYR A 82 1.33 -4.19 7.70
CA TYR A 82 1.05 -5.61 7.57
C TYR A 82 0.16 -5.85 6.36
N ALA A 83 0.52 -6.83 5.52
CA ALA A 83 -0.32 -7.26 4.42
C ALA A 83 -0.54 -8.77 4.45
N GLY A 84 -1.80 -9.18 4.39
CA GLY A 84 -2.20 -10.58 4.30
C GLY A 84 -2.34 -11.02 2.85
N TYR A 85 -1.73 -12.16 2.52
CA TYR A 85 -1.74 -12.73 1.18
C TYR A 85 -2.45 -14.08 1.11
N THR A 86 -2.87 -14.45 -0.10
CA THR A 86 -3.56 -15.72 -0.37
C THR A 86 -2.68 -16.97 -0.23
N ASP A 87 -1.36 -16.81 -0.06
CA ASP A 87 -0.44 -17.92 0.24
C ASP A 87 -0.34 -18.23 1.74
N ASN A 88 -1.23 -17.65 2.55
CA ASN A 88 -1.26 -17.77 4.01
C ASN A 88 -0.03 -17.13 4.69
N VAL A 89 0.71 -16.26 3.99
CA VAL A 89 1.85 -15.54 4.55
C VAL A 89 1.48 -14.08 4.78
N ILE A 90 1.68 -13.60 6.01
CA ILE A 90 1.63 -12.18 6.33
C ILE A 90 3.01 -11.58 6.06
N ARG A 91 3.02 -10.50 5.29
CA ARG A 91 4.24 -9.77 4.97
C ARG A 91 4.22 -8.42 5.68
N ILE A 92 5.41 -7.98 6.07
CA ILE A 92 5.61 -6.86 7.00
C ILE A 92 6.63 -5.92 6.37
N TRP A 93 6.27 -4.65 6.24
CA TRP A 93 7.18 -3.59 5.80
C TRP A 93 7.29 -2.55 6.89
N GLN A 94 8.53 -2.22 7.25
CA GLN A 94 8.82 -1.13 8.17
C GLN A 94 9.24 0.11 7.39
N VAL A 95 8.67 1.25 7.76
CA VAL A 95 9.02 2.54 7.19
C VAL A 95 10.25 3.07 7.92
N SER A 96 11.43 2.81 7.38
CA SER A 96 12.67 3.42 7.89
C SER A 96 12.79 4.87 7.41
N VAL A 97 12.89 5.82 8.33
CA VAL A 97 13.36 7.18 7.98
C VAL A 97 14.83 7.04 7.57
N ALA A 98 15.17 7.42 6.34
CA ALA A 98 16.56 7.54 5.96
C ALA A 98 17.23 8.57 6.88
N GLN A 99 18.08 8.10 7.81
CA GLN A 99 18.94 9.00 8.57
C GLN A 99 19.88 9.68 7.57
N ILE A 100 19.66 10.97 7.34
CA ILE A 100 20.67 11.82 6.72
C ILE A 100 21.85 11.85 7.70
N ARG A 101 22.92 11.13 7.38
CA ARG A 101 24.18 11.25 8.10
C ARG A 101 24.77 12.60 7.70
N SER A 102 24.79 13.54 8.65
CA SER A 102 25.56 14.79 8.58
C SER A 102 27.05 14.51 8.66
#